data_AF-A0A9D7PV71-F1
#
_entry.id   AF-A0A9D7PV71-F1
#
_cell.length_a   1.000
_cell.length_b   1.000
_cell.length_c   1.000
_cell.angle_alpha   90.00
_cell.angle_beta   90.00
_cell.angle_gamma   90.00
#
_symmetry.space_group_name_H-M   'P 1'
#
loop_
_entity.id
_entity.type
_entity.pdbx_description
1 polymer ?
#
loop_
_entity_poly.entity_id
_entity_poly.type
_entity_poly.pdbx_seq_one_letter_code
_entity_poly.pdbx_strand_id
1 'polypeptide(L)'
;MHGFIAGALITFAASTFAGGPLVVCNQLATKYPGAGNVSLNYDQGTLGSRTKEQADALVTEAVSLWTNVATSTVTLSRGSDLSVDVTSSNYSAYLYNFSDGLNPVIYDTDGSIIDSMFGVGAKNSVLGFAGSAWNNNGTQCAYVEGRAVINGHISVSDTTMKVVLAHETGHLIGLDHTQLDNSQGLVNSNYPLMYPIAYRGLTSLHEDDTAAVSALYPTATVASVYGQLTGVFTQANGTPIRGANIWAKDINTNKVFSSVSDYLSQNTGYFKFILLPGIYTLHAEVIHTGFTSGSSVGPYSETSSDLSFQPPLYNNGVAIAPVVFGGGAPTQLDIAAGCASSAIFKMDGSGSVGELWRRQFVTYCTYWAFCHTR
;
A
#
# COMPACT_ATOMS: atom_id res chain seq x y z
N MET A 1 -13.37 2.86 -20.42
CA MET A 1 -12.60 4.13 -20.43
C MET A 1 -11.22 3.85 -19.82
N HIS A 2 -10.36 4.84 -19.68
CA HIS A 2 -9.19 4.74 -18.79
C HIS A 2 -9.45 5.59 -17.54
N GLY A 3 -9.18 5.00 -16.37
CA GLY A 3 -9.13 5.74 -15.11
C GLY A 3 -7.69 6.13 -14.80
N PHE A 4 -7.52 7.16 -13.96
CA PHE A 4 -6.23 7.51 -13.38
C PHE A 4 -6.41 7.94 -11.91
N ILE A 5 -5.54 7.43 -11.04
CA ILE A 5 -5.36 7.72 -9.61
C ILE A 5 -3.84 7.69 -9.40
N ALA A 6 -3.35 8.56 -8.52
CA ALA A 6 -1.97 8.55 -8.05
C ALA A 6 -1.95 8.81 -6.56
N GLY A 7 -1.08 8.11 -5.83
CA GLY A 7 -0.65 8.56 -4.51
C GLY A 7 0.40 9.67 -4.65
N ALA A 8 0.60 10.43 -3.56
CA ALA A 8 1.62 11.47 -3.47
C ALA A 8 2.21 11.52 -2.05
N LEU A 9 3.54 11.51 -1.96
CA LEU A 9 4.29 11.60 -0.70
C LEU A 9 4.46 13.05 -0.23
N ILE A 10 4.10 13.35 1.02
CA ILE A 10 4.03 14.72 1.56
C ILE A 10 5.04 14.94 2.72
N THR A 11 5.56 16.16 2.87
CA THR A 11 6.56 16.53 3.90
C THR A 11 5.98 16.92 5.27
N PHE A 12 4.67 17.16 5.36
CA PHE A 12 3.97 17.59 6.58
C PHE A 12 2.81 16.67 6.93
N ALA A 13 2.40 16.71 8.21
CA ALA A 13 1.50 15.71 8.79
C ALA A 13 0.05 15.82 8.31
N ALA A 14 -0.32 14.93 7.39
CA ALA A 14 -1.69 14.54 7.11
C ALA A 14 -1.68 12.99 7.10
N SER A 15 -2.04 12.38 8.24
CA SER A 15 -1.75 10.97 8.57
C SER A 15 -2.79 9.84 7.91
N THR A 16 -2.55 7.83 6.71
CA THR A 16 -1.79 7.04 5.64
C THR A 16 -2.69 5.87 5.18
N PHE A 17 -2.61 5.28 3.95
CA PHE A 17 -3.54 4.18 3.53
C PHE A 17 -3.38 2.83 4.28
N ALA A 18 -3.76 1.63 3.78
CA ALA A 18 -3.51 0.35 4.51
C ALA A 18 -3.30 -0.90 3.63
N GLY A 19 -2.07 -1.09 3.14
CA GLY A 19 -1.50 -2.36 2.66
C GLY A 19 -2.17 -2.94 1.40
N GLY A 20 -3.00 -2.15 0.73
CA GLY A 20 -3.93 -2.59 -0.30
C GLY A 20 -3.43 -2.43 -1.75
N PRO A 21 -4.33 -2.69 -2.72
CA PRO A 21 -4.17 -2.26 -4.09
C PRO A 21 -4.68 -0.82 -4.28
N LEU A 22 -3.85 0.07 -4.85
CA LEU A 22 -4.16 1.48 -5.09
C LEU A 22 -5.45 1.70 -5.90
N VAL A 23 -5.81 0.73 -6.75
CA VAL A 23 -7.01 0.79 -7.57
C VAL A 23 -7.81 -0.51 -7.45
N VAL A 24 -9.06 -0.39 -7.05
CA VAL A 24 -10.04 -1.48 -7.02
C VAL A 24 -11.01 -1.31 -8.19
N CYS A 25 -11.17 -2.36 -8.99
CA CYS A 25 -12.04 -2.37 -10.15
C CYS A 25 -12.83 -3.68 -10.15
N ASN A 26 -14.16 -3.61 -10.28
CA ASN A 26 -15.06 -4.77 -10.23
C ASN A 26 -14.79 -5.73 -9.05
N GLN A 27 -14.50 -5.18 -7.87
CA GLN A 27 -14.14 -5.90 -6.63
C GLN A 27 -12.84 -6.73 -6.71
N LEU A 28 -11.97 -6.41 -7.66
CA LEU A 28 -10.65 -7.01 -7.84
C LEU A 28 -9.55 -5.95 -7.67
N ALA A 29 -8.40 -6.40 -7.17
CA ALA A 29 -7.17 -5.63 -7.14
C ALA A 29 -6.65 -5.40 -8.57
N THR A 30 -6.50 -4.14 -8.96
CA THR A 30 -5.91 -3.78 -10.27
C THR A 30 -4.40 -3.92 -10.21
N LYS A 31 -3.81 -4.53 -11.25
CA LYS A 31 -2.36 -4.72 -11.37
C LYS A 31 -1.91 -4.81 -12.82
N TYR A 32 -0.60 -4.76 -13.06
CA TYR A 32 -0.05 -5.07 -14.39
C TYR A 32 -0.26 -6.55 -14.74
N PRO A 33 -0.50 -6.88 -16.02
CA PRO A 33 -0.80 -8.24 -16.45
C PRO A 33 0.40 -9.20 -16.33
N GLY A 34 0.09 -10.50 -16.27
CA GLY A 34 1.11 -11.56 -16.18
C GLY A 34 1.90 -11.49 -14.87
N ALA A 35 3.22 -11.38 -14.98
CA ALA A 35 4.14 -11.23 -13.86
C ALA A 35 4.16 -9.81 -13.25
N GLY A 36 3.70 -8.79 -13.99
CA GLY A 36 3.93 -7.39 -13.61
C GLY A 36 5.31 -6.88 -14.03
N ASN A 37 5.70 -7.15 -15.28
CA ASN A 37 6.92 -6.58 -15.86
C ASN A 37 6.61 -5.17 -16.38
N VAL A 38 7.38 -4.18 -15.95
CA VAL A 38 7.21 -2.76 -16.31
C VAL A 38 8.57 -2.19 -16.73
N SER A 39 8.64 -1.65 -17.94
CA SER A 39 9.85 -1.01 -18.47
C SER A 39 9.72 0.50 -18.32
N LEU A 40 10.55 1.08 -17.45
CA LEU A 40 10.55 2.49 -17.07
C LEU A 40 11.41 3.32 -18.01
N ASN A 41 10.89 4.44 -18.47
CA ASN A 41 11.60 5.36 -19.37
C ASN A 41 12.06 6.57 -18.56
N TYR A 42 13.37 6.66 -18.30
CA TYR A 42 13.94 7.72 -17.48
C TYR A 42 14.05 9.03 -18.27
N ASP A 43 13.91 10.16 -17.58
CA ASP A 43 14.04 11.51 -18.13
C ASP A 43 15.46 11.83 -18.64
N GLN A 44 15.59 12.89 -19.45
CA GLN A 44 16.89 13.48 -19.82
C GLN A 44 17.33 14.62 -18.89
N GLY A 45 16.42 15.16 -18.07
CA GLY A 45 16.67 16.27 -17.17
C GLY A 45 17.59 15.97 -15.97
N THR A 46 17.85 17.02 -15.19
CA THR A 46 18.40 16.93 -13.83
C THR A 46 17.32 16.56 -12.81
N LEU A 47 17.68 16.22 -11.58
CA LEU A 47 16.73 16.10 -10.45
C LEU A 47 17.11 17.08 -9.33
N GLY A 48 16.73 18.34 -9.53
CA GLY A 48 17.15 19.45 -8.67
C GLY A 48 18.65 19.71 -8.85
N SER A 49 19.43 19.55 -7.79
CA SER A 49 20.90 19.66 -7.86
C SER A 49 21.61 18.39 -8.37
N ARG A 50 20.88 17.33 -8.72
CA ARG A 50 21.44 16.04 -9.18
C ARG A 50 21.55 16.00 -10.69
N THR A 51 22.67 15.47 -11.22
CA THR A 51 22.78 15.19 -12.65
C THR A 51 21.83 14.06 -13.07
N LYS A 52 21.56 13.93 -14.37
CA LYS A 52 20.75 12.85 -14.93
C LYS A 52 21.26 11.47 -14.49
N GLU A 53 22.58 11.27 -14.50
CA GLU A 53 23.22 9.99 -14.11
C GLU A 53 23.03 9.69 -12.62
N GLN A 54 23.02 10.71 -11.76
CA GLN A 54 22.75 10.57 -10.33
C GLN A 54 21.27 10.25 -10.07
N ALA A 55 20.35 10.89 -10.80
CA ALA A 55 18.92 10.58 -10.74
C ALA A 55 18.65 9.15 -11.23
N ASP A 56 19.16 8.78 -12.41
CA ASP A 56 19.08 7.45 -12.99
C ASP A 56 19.58 6.34 -12.05
N ALA A 57 20.69 6.58 -11.34
CA ALA A 57 21.22 5.66 -10.34
C ALA A 57 20.25 5.50 -9.16
N LEU A 58 19.73 6.61 -8.61
CA LEU A 58 18.76 6.57 -7.50
C LEU A 58 17.45 5.88 -7.88
N VAL A 59 16.91 6.10 -9.10
CA VAL A 59 15.73 5.37 -9.58
C VAL A 59 16.03 3.87 -9.63
N THR A 60 17.16 3.49 -10.23
CA THR A 60 17.55 2.09 -10.41
C THR A 60 17.76 1.38 -9.07
N GLU A 61 18.38 2.04 -8.10
CA GLU A 61 18.54 1.52 -6.74
C GLU A 61 17.21 1.43 -5.99
N ALA A 62 16.31 2.42 -6.15
CA ALA A 62 14.99 2.41 -5.53
C ALA A 62 14.09 1.27 -6.05
N VAL A 63 13.96 1.12 -7.37
CA VAL A 63 13.09 0.07 -7.96
C VAL A 63 13.61 -1.34 -7.71
N SER A 64 14.92 -1.48 -7.45
CA SER A 64 15.50 -2.76 -7.05
C SER A 64 14.91 -3.29 -5.73
N LEU A 65 14.40 -2.42 -4.84
CA LEU A 65 13.75 -2.85 -3.60
C LEU A 65 12.50 -3.69 -3.86
N TRP A 66 11.71 -3.36 -4.89
CA TRP A 66 10.52 -4.12 -5.29
C TRP A 66 10.89 -5.35 -6.11
N THR A 67 11.75 -5.20 -7.12
CA THR A 67 12.15 -6.30 -8.03
C THR A 67 12.90 -7.43 -7.30
N ASN A 68 13.57 -7.15 -6.18
CA ASN A 68 14.28 -8.16 -5.38
C ASN A 68 13.40 -8.90 -4.36
N VAL A 69 12.09 -8.64 -4.28
CA VAL A 69 11.19 -9.38 -3.37
C VAL A 69 10.96 -10.80 -3.89
N ALA A 70 11.67 -11.79 -3.35
CA ALA A 70 11.65 -13.20 -3.79
C ALA A 70 10.29 -13.94 -3.70
N THR A 71 9.25 -13.28 -3.16
CA THR A 71 7.85 -13.78 -3.15
C THR A 71 6.91 -12.99 -4.05
N SER A 72 7.44 -11.99 -4.75
CA SER A 72 6.79 -11.21 -5.80
C SER A 72 7.33 -11.63 -7.18
N THR A 73 6.49 -11.46 -8.21
CA THR A 73 6.83 -11.62 -9.62
C THR A 73 7.07 -10.28 -10.33
N VAL A 74 6.78 -9.16 -9.65
CA VAL A 74 6.88 -7.82 -10.22
C VAL A 74 8.32 -7.51 -10.62
N THR A 75 8.52 -6.90 -11.78
CA THR A 75 9.84 -6.50 -12.26
C THR A 75 9.77 -5.10 -12.84
N LEU A 76 10.32 -4.13 -12.11
CA LEU A 76 10.62 -2.79 -12.60
C LEU A 76 12.05 -2.79 -13.17
N SER A 77 12.21 -2.39 -14.42
CA SER A 77 13.52 -2.28 -15.09
C SER A 77 13.62 -1.05 -15.98
N ARG A 78 14.82 -0.51 -16.17
CA ARG A 78 15.06 0.61 -17.10
C ARG A 78 14.91 0.12 -18.56
N GLY A 79 14.06 0.80 -19.32
CA GLY A 79 13.92 0.62 -20.77
C GLY A 79 14.88 1.52 -21.55
N SER A 80 14.45 1.98 -22.72
CA SER A 80 15.05 3.17 -23.33
C SER A 80 14.61 4.42 -22.57
N ASP A 81 15.52 5.37 -22.39
CA ASP A 81 15.18 6.69 -21.85
C ASP A 81 14.18 7.43 -22.75
N LEU A 82 13.54 8.47 -22.20
CA LEU A 82 12.71 9.40 -22.97
C LEU A 82 13.56 10.16 -24.01
N SER A 83 12.95 10.54 -25.13
CA SER A 83 13.66 11.20 -26.24
C SER A 83 13.95 12.69 -26.02
N VAL A 84 13.46 13.27 -24.91
CA VAL A 84 13.57 14.67 -24.53
C VAL A 84 13.65 14.80 -23.01
N ASP A 85 14.04 15.99 -22.56
CA ASP A 85 13.87 16.46 -21.18
C ASP A 85 12.39 16.85 -20.95
N VAL A 86 11.76 16.32 -19.90
CA VAL A 86 10.34 16.56 -19.61
C VAL A 86 10.16 17.63 -18.54
N THR A 87 9.58 18.74 -18.97
CA THR A 87 9.41 19.97 -18.19
C THR A 87 7.94 20.41 -18.20
N SER A 88 7.60 21.44 -17.42
CA SER A 88 6.29 22.10 -17.47
C SER A 88 5.85 22.58 -18.87
N SER A 89 6.76 22.65 -19.85
CA SER A 89 6.44 22.98 -21.25
C SER A 89 5.88 21.83 -22.09
N ASN A 90 6.18 20.56 -21.76
CA ASN A 90 5.87 19.39 -22.59
C ASN A 90 5.29 18.18 -21.83
N TYR A 91 5.27 18.19 -20.48
CA TYR A 91 4.82 17.07 -19.65
C TYR A 91 3.46 16.48 -20.03
N SER A 92 2.53 17.30 -20.54
CA SER A 92 1.18 16.86 -20.91
C SER A 92 1.17 15.78 -22.00
N ALA A 93 2.17 15.75 -22.88
CA ALA A 93 2.32 14.72 -23.90
C ALA A 93 2.73 13.35 -23.31
N TYR A 94 3.45 13.36 -22.18
CA TYR A 94 4.00 12.17 -21.52
C TYR A 94 3.18 11.68 -20.32
N LEU A 95 2.48 12.58 -19.61
CA LEU A 95 1.65 12.18 -18.48
C LEU A 95 0.24 11.73 -18.87
N TYR A 96 -0.33 12.22 -19.98
CA TYR A 96 -1.73 11.94 -20.35
C TYR A 96 -1.87 10.99 -21.55
N ASN A 97 -0.77 10.53 -22.15
CA ASN A 97 -0.80 9.37 -23.02
C ASN A 97 -0.64 8.09 -22.19
N PHE A 98 -1.41 7.07 -22.54
CA PHE A 98 -1.37 5.72 -21.95
C PHE A 98 -1.67 4.69 -23.06
N SER A 99 -1.00 4.88 -24.19
CA SER A 99 -1.11 4.05 -25.39
C SER A 99 0.12 4.10 -26.32
N ASP A 100 1.27 4.57 -25.84
CA ASP A 100 2.54 4.58 -26.60
C ASP A 100 3.58 3.57 -26.08
N GLY A 101 3.24 2.81 -25.03
CA GLY A 101 4.09 1.81 -24.42
C GLY A 101 5.12 2.36 -23.42
N LEU A 102 5.07 3.65 -23.09
CA LEU A 102 6.01 4.26 -22.14
C LEU A 102 5.51 4.12 -20.69
N ASN A 103 6.46 4.05 -19.76
CA ASN A 103 6.22 4.25 -18.33
C ASN A 103 7.20 5.32 -17.81
N PRO A 104 6.94 6.61 -18.05
CA PRO A 104 7.88 7.69 -17.75
C PRO A 104 8.18 7.86 -16.26
N VAL A 105 9.47 8.03 -15.93
CA VAL A 105 9.95 8.52 -14.63
C VAL A 105 10.61 9.87 -14.88
N ILE A 106 9.89 10.93 -14.50
CA ILE A 106 10.18 12.33 -14.85
C ILE A 106 10.82 13.07 -13.67
N TYR A 107 11.83 13.90 -13.98
CA TYR A 107 12.64 14.59 -12.98
C TYR A 107 12.29 16.09 -12.96
N ASP A 108 11.26 16.47 -12.18
CA ASP A 108 10.74 17.83 -12.11
C ASP A 108 11.68 18.76 -11.33
N THR A 109 12.76 19.19 -11.99
CA THR A 109 13.92 19.90 -11.40
C THR A 109 13.53 21.09 -10.53
N ASP A 110 12.55 21.89 -10.96
CA ASP A 110 12.11 23.13 -10.29
C ASP A 110 10.71 23.03 -9.68
N GLY A 111 10.14 21.81 -9.64
CA GLY A 111 8.80 21.54 -9.12
C GLY A 111 7.66 22.14 -9.95
N SER A 112 7.91 22.62 -11.18
CA SER A 112 6.90 23.30 -11.99
C SER A 112 5.83 22.35 -12.55
N ILE A 113 6.12 21.06 -12.70
CA ILE A 113 5.10 20.04 -13.03
C ILE A 113 4.23 19.75 -11.79
N ILE A 114 4.82 19.66 -10.60
CA ILE A 114 4.10 19.48 -9.32
C ILE A 114 3.14 20.66 -9.05
N ASP A 115 3.61 21.90 -9.18
CA ASP A 115 2.75 23.10 -9.08
C ASP A 115 1.65 23.12 -10.15
N SER A 116 1.92 22.60 -11.35
CA SER A 116 0.92 22.49 -12.43
C SER A 116 -0.14 21.41 -12.17
N MET A 117 0.25 20.33 -11.48
CA MET A 117 -0.62 19.17 -11.21
C MET A 117 -1.50 19.35 -9.97
N PHE A 118 -0.97 19.94 -8.89
CA PHE A 118 -1.65 20.05 -7.59
C PHE A 118 -1.93 21.49 -7.15
N GLY A 119 -1.55 22.48 -7.96
CA GLY A 119 -1.76 23.89 -7.69
C GLY A 119 -0.54 24.62 -7.15
N VAL A 120 -0.52 25.95 -7.35
CA VAL A 120 0.62 26.82 -7.05
C VAL A 120 1.03 26.71 -5.58
N GLY A 121 2.27 26.27 -5.34
CA GLY A 121 2.86 26.12 -4.02
C GLY A 121 2.96 24.67 -3.56
N ALA A 122 2.28 23.72 -4.20
CA ALA A 122 2.34 22.30 -3.88
C ALA A 122 3.77 21.73 -3.94
N LYS A 123 4.65 22.30 -4.76
CA LYS A 123 6.06 21.87 -4.84
C LYS A 123 6.88 22.09 -3.58
N ASN A 124 6.36 22.82 -2.58
CA ASN A 124 7.02 23.00 -1.29
C ASN A 124 6.64 21.91 -0.28
N SER A 125 5.65 21.06 -0.58
CA SER A 125 5.12 20.02 0.31
C SER A 125 5.04 18.62 -0.30
N VAL A 126 4.85 18.51 -1.62
CA VAL A 126 4.77 17.21 -2.34
C VAL A 126 6.16 16.82 -2.84
N LEU A 127 6.64 15.63 -2.47
CA LEU A 127 7.95 15.09 -2.86
C LEU A 127 7.91 14.34 -4.20
N GLY A 128 6.76 13.81 -4.57
CA GLY A 128 6.50 13.17 -5.85
C GLY A 128 5.03 12.79 -5.98
N PHE A 129 4.69 12.21 -7.12
CA PHE A 129 3.46 11.44 -7.29
C PHE A 129 3.65 10.36 -8.34
N ALA A 130 2.92 9.25 -8.19
CA ALA A 130 2.95 8.16 -9.15
C ALA A 130 1.68 7.33 -9.11
N GLY A 131 1.45 6.63 -10.22
CA GLY A 131 0.29 5.77 -10.43
C GLY A 131 0.21 5.36 -11.89
N SER A 132 -0.75 4.48 -12.20
CA SER A 132 -0.86 3.88 -13.52
C SER A 132 -2.29 3.93 -14.03
N ALA A 133 -2.44 4.19 -15.33
CA ALA A 133 -3.75 4.15 -15.96
C ALA A 133 -4.22 2.70 -16.10
N TRP A 134 -5.50 2.45 -15.83
CA TRP A 134 -6.10 1.13 -15.98
C TRP A 134 -7.26 1.12 -16.96
N ASN A 135 -7.47 -0.04 -17.57
CA ASN A 135 -8.71 -0.33 -18.26
C ASN A 135 -9.81 -0.72 -17.26
N ASN A 136 -11.04 -0.23 -17.50
CA ASN A 136 -12.21 -0.53 -16.68
C ASN A 136 -13.40 -1.06 -17.52
N ASN A 137 -13.11 -1.68 -18.67
CA ASN A 137 -14.08 -2.07 -19.69
C ASN A 137 -14.89 -3.34 -19.32
N GLY A 138 -15.37 -3.45 -18.07
CA GLY A 138 -16.26 -4.50 -17.58
C GLY A 138 -15.60 -5.87 -17.30
N THR A 139 -14.75 -6.36 -18.20
CA THR A 139 -14.13 -7.72 -18.09
C THR A 139 -12.64 -7.71 -17.75
N GLN A 140 -12.01 -6.53 -17.72
CA GLN A 140 -10.59 -6.37 -17.40
C GLN A 140 -10.41 -5.19 -16.45
N CYS A 141 -9.53 -5.40 -15.47
CA CYS A 141 -9.12 -4.45 -14.43
C CYS A 141 -7.60 -4.57 -14.30
N ALA A 142 -6.88 -4.01 -15.27
CA ALA A 142 -5.41 -4.10 -15.33
C ALA A 142 -4.80 -2.74 -15.67
N TYR A 143 -3.62 -2.47 -15.10
CA TYR A 143 -2.80 -1.33 -15.54
C TYR A 143 -2.30 -1.56 -16.96
N VAL A 144 -2.22 -0.46 -17.71
CA VAL A 144 -1.75 -0.40 -19.09
C VAL A 144 -0.35 0.20 -19.10
N GLU A 145 -0.27 1.48 -18.73
CA GLU A 145 0.95 2.30 -18.72
C GLU A 145 0.96 3.18 -17.45
N GLY A 146 2.15 3.40 -16.88
CA GLY A 146 2.37 4.02 -15.59
C GLY A 146 3.20 5.29 -15.66
N ARG A 147 3.15 6.14 -14.64
CA ARG A 147 3.96 7.37 -14.60
C ARG A 147 4.41 7.69 -13.18
N ALA A 148 5.62 8.25 -13.05
CA ALA A 148 6.11 8.86 -11.82
C ALA A 148 6.73 10.23 -12.14
N VAL A 149 6.47 11.21 -11.26
CA VAL A 149 7.08 12.55 -11.32
C VAL A 149 7.68 12.84 -9.95
N ILE A 150 8.96 13.19 -9.92
CA ILE A 150 9.74 13.32 -8.69
C ILE A 150 10.23 14.76 -8.56
N ASN A 151 10.00 15.38 -7.40
CA ASN A 151 10.23 16.80 -7.20
C ASN A 151 11.70 17.12 -6.86
N GLY A 152 12.36 17.87 -7.75
CA GLY A 152 13.74 18.36 -7.56
C GLY A 152 13.87 19.63 -6.71
N HIS A 153 12.78 20.40 -6.54
CA HIS A 153 12.79 21.67 -5.79
C HIS A 153 13.00 21.47 -4.29
N ILE A 154 12.50 20.38 -3.71
CA ILE A 154 12.71 20.06 -2.29
C ILE A 154 14.07 19.39 -2.13
N SER A 155 15.08 20.17 -1.73
CA SER A 155 16.45 19.70 -1.48
C SER A 155 16.54 18.72 -0.30
N VAL A 156 16.42 17.42 -0.59
CA VAL A 156 16.57 16.31 0.37
C VAL A 156 17.85 15.49 0.15
N SER A 157 18.23 14.66 1.13
CA SER A 157 19.36 13.72 1.01
C SER A 157 19.09 12.62 -0.03
N ASP A 158 20.14 11.99 -0.56
CA ASP A 158 20.00 10.86 -1.50
C ASP A 158 19.29 9.65 -0.88
N THR A 159 19.47 9.42 0.43
CA THR A 159 18.72 8.43 1.21
C THR A 159 17.22 8.73 1.17
N THR A 160 16.84 10.00 1.40
CA THR A 160 15.46 10.46 1.34
C THR A 160 14.91 10.38 -0.10
N MET A 161 15.68 10.80 -1.10
CA MET A 161 15.27 10.75 -2.51
C MET A 161 15.03 9.30 -2.97
N LYS A 162 15.85 8.35 -2.52
CA LYS A 162 15.63 6.91 -2.76
C LYS A 162 14.35 6.39 -2.07
N VAL A 163 14.05 6.87 -0.86
CA VAL A 163 12.77 6.56 -0.18
C VAL A 163 11.58 7.09 -0.98
N VAL A 164 11.64 8.34 -1.46
CA VAL A 164 10.60 8.92 -2.33
C VAL A 164 10.43 8.09 -3.60
N LEU A 165 11.52 7.86 -4.34
CA LEU A 165 11.52 7.07 -5.56
C LEU A 165 10.95 5.65 -5.37
N ALA A 166 11.28 4.99 -4.26
CA ALA A 166 10.78 3.65 -3.97
C ALA A 166 9.30 3.66 -3.58
N HIS A 167 8.85 4.65 -2.79
CA HIS A 167 7.44 4.87 -2.44
C HIS A 167 6.58 5.10 -3.70
N GLU A 168 6.97 6.08 -4.53
CA GLU A 168 6.25 6.43 -5.76
C GLU A 168 6.25 5.26 -6.77
N THR A 169 7.36 4.55 -6.93
CA THR A 169 7.36 3.36 -7.81
C THR A 169 6.56 2.17 -7.22
N GLY A 170 6.26 2.18 -5.92
CA GLY A 170 5.26 1.33 -5.29
C GLY A 170 3.84 1.62 -5.80
N HIS A 171 3.44 2.90 -5.87
CA HIS A 171 2.17 3.29 -6.48
C HIS A 171 2.08 2.98 -7.97
N LEU A 172 3.19 3.14 -8.69
CA LEU A 172 3.25 2.81 -10.12
C LEU A 172 2.88 1.33 -10.34
N ILE A 173 3.42 0.41 -9.53
CA ILE A 173 3.02 -1.02 -9.58
C ILE A 173 1.68 -1.32 -8.89
N GLY A 174 1.01 -0.31 -8.32
CA GLY A 174 -0.33 -0.39 -7.76
C GLY A 174 -0.42 -0.73 -6.28
N LEU A 175 0.64 -0.52 -5.51
CA LEU A 175 0.56 -0.56 -4.05
C LEU A 175 -0.14 0.69 -3.54
N ASP A 176 -1.05 0.46 -2.62
CA ASP A 176 -1.67 1.50 -1.80
C ASP A 176 -0.70 1.97 -0.70
N HIS A 177 -1.00 3.08 -0.02
CA HIS A 177 -0.26 3.49 1.19
C HIS A 177 -0.52 2.55 2.40
N THR A 178 0.11 2.78 3.57
CA THR A 178 -0.13 1.95 4.78
C THR A 178 -0.03 2.64 6.18
N GLN A 179 -0.96 2.32 7.10
CA GLN A 179 -1.16 2.88 8.45
C GLN A 179 -0.61 1.95 9.52
N LEU A 180 0.71 2.05 9.70
CA LEU A 180 1.47 1.49 10.80
C LEU A 180 2.49 2.55 11.25
N ASP A 181 2.33 3.04 12.48
CA ASP A 181 3.17 4.07 13.09
C ASP A 181 3.51 3.74 14.56
N ASN A 182 3.87 4.76 15.34
CA ASN A 182 4.23 4.63 16.75
C ASN A 182 3.06 4.19 17.65
N SER A 183 1.81 4.31 17.21
CA SER A 183 0.64 3.81 17.94
C SER A 183 0.53 2.28 17.94
N GLN A 184 0.97 1.60 16.88
CA GLN A 184 1.17 0.13 16.87
C GLN A 184 2.55 -0.27 17.43
N GLY A 185 3.41 0.71 17.74
CA GLY A 185 4.71 0.53 18.39
C GLY A 185 5.92 0.54 17.46
N LEU A 186 5.80 1.06 16.23
CA LEU A 186 6.96 1.27 15.34
C LEU A 186 7.79 2.50 15.73
N VAL A 187 9.07 2.51 15.33
CA VAL A 187 9.90 3.71 15.32
C VAL A 187 9.75 4.44 13.98
N ASN A 188 9.73 5.78 14.00
CA ASN A 188 9.49 6.60 12.80
C ASN A 188 10.45 6.35 11.63
N SER A 189 11.71 5.98 11.92
CA SER A 189 12.69 5.59 10.91
C SER A 189 12.32 4.30 10.15
N ASN A 190 11.46 3.46 10.75
CA ASN A 190 11.01 2.15 10.28
C ASN A 190 9.47 2.07 10.15
N TYR A 191 8.79 3.20 9.93
CA TYR A 191 7.44 3.15 9.36
C TYR A 191 7.54 2.51 7.95
N PRO A 192 6.49 1.84 7.43
CA PRO A 192 6.55 1.18 6.14
C PRO A 192 6.90 2.14 4.99
N LEU A 193 7.42 1.60 3.89
CA LEU A 193 7.81 2.42 2.74
C LEU A 193 6.61 3.15 2.17
N MET A 194 5.46 2.49 2.13
CA MET A 194 4.20 3.05 1.65
C MET A 194 3.52 4.01 2.65
N TYR A 195 4.25 4.63 3.60
CA TYR A 195 3.71 5.61 4.55
C TYR A 195 3.77 7.07 3.96
N PRO A 196 2.65 7.73 3.54
CA PRO A 196 2.62 9.01 2.80
C PRO A 196 3.15 10.27 3.47
N ILE A 197 3.72 10.16 4.68
CA ILE A 197 4.50 11.26 5.25
C ILE A 197 5.95 10.78 5.33
N ALA A 198 6.88 11.57 4.77
CA ALA A 198 8.28 11.20 4.63
C ALA A 198 9.10 11.23 5.96
N TYR A 199 8.65 10.47 6.96
CA TYR A 199 9.32 10.32 8.27
C TYR A 199 10.45 9.29 8.28
N ARG A 200 10.38 8.28 7.42
CA ARG A 200 11.31 7.15 7.43
C ARG A 200 12.64 7.48 6.76
N GLY A 201 13.73 6.99 7.35
CA GLY A 201 15.11 7.19 6.87
C GLY A 201 15.79 5.92 6.35
N LEU A 202 15.15 4.75 6.47
CA LEU A 202 15.68 3.47 6.00
C LEU A 202 15.40 3.26 4.51
N THR A 203 16.33 2.60 3.81
CA THR A 203 16.27 2.30 2.37
C THR A 203 16.06 0.81 2.09
N SER A 204 15.13 0.21 2.85
CA SER A 204 14.73 -1.20 2.77
C SER A 204 13.20 -1.32 2.93
N LEU A 205 12.57 -2.31 2.30
CA LEU A 205 11.15 -2.58 2.55
C LEU A 205 10.91 -2.98 4.01
N HIS A 206 9.76 -2.59 4.56
CA HIS A 206 9.17 -3.17 5.77
C HIS A 206 8.49 -4.51 5.41
N GLU A 207 8.24 -5.36 6.40
CA GLU A 207 7.54 -6.63 6.18
C GLU A 207 6.13 -6.42 5.62
N ASP A 208 5.46 -5.33 5.97
CA ASP A 208 4.15 -4.93 5.42
C ASP A 208 4.22 -4.63 3.92
N ASP A 209 5.17 -3.78 3.48
CA ASP A 209 5.39 -3.49 2.05
C ASP A 209 5.68 -4.78 1.25
N THR A 210 6.48 -5.66 1.87
CA THR A 210 6.90 -6.94 1.30
C THR A 210 5.72 -7.92 1.18
N ALA A 211 4.81 -7.92 2.16
CA ALA A 211 3.59 -8.71 2.15
C ALA A 211 2.57 -8.16 1.14
N ALA A 212 2.39 -6.84 1.05
CA ALA A 212 1.48 -6.20 0.11
C ALA A 212 1.87 -6.50 -1.35
N VAL A 213 3.14 -6.31 -1.72
CA VAL A 213 3.60 -6.59 -3.10
C VAL A 213 3.55 -8.08 -3.44
N SER A 214 3.86 -8.97 -2.49
CA SER A 214 3.74 -10.42 -2.68
C SER A 214 2.28 -10.91 -2.66
N ALA A 215 1.34 -10.17 -2.08
CA ALA A 215 -0.09 -10.46 -2.18
C ALA A 215 -0.68 -10.03 -3.53
N LEU A 216 -0.15 -8.94 -4.13
CA LEU A 216 -0.57 -8.42 -5.42
C LEU A 216 0.06 -9.18 -6.60
N TYR A 217 1.36 -9.49 -6.54
CA TYR A 217 2.15 -10.16 -7.57
C TYR A 217 2.73 -11.52 -7.12
N PRO A 218 1.95 -12.45 -6.53
CA PRO A 218 2.49 -13.65 -5.89
C PRO A 218 3.29 -14.57 -6.81
N THR A 219 4.48 -14.99 -6.36
CA THR A 219 5.19 -16.15 -6.95
C THR A 219 4.46 -17.45 -6.62
N ALA A 220 4.79 -18.52 -7.35
CA ALA A 220 4.36 -19.88 -7.01
C ALA A 220 4.84 -20.35 -5.61
N THR A 221 5.84 -19.68 -5.01
CA THR A 221 6.41 -19.98 -3.70
C THR A 221 5.89 -19.08 -2.56
N VAL A 222 4.98 -18.13 -2.82
CA VAL A 222 4.43 -17.26 -1.75
C VAL A 222 3.83 -18.07 -0.60
N ALA A 223 3.16 -19.18 -0.92
CA ALA A 223 2.52 -20.09 0.05
C ALA A 223 3.51 -21.01 0.78
N SER A 224 4.79 -21.06 0.43
CA SER A 224 5.82 -21.71 1.26
C SER A 224 6.50 -20.74 2.24
N VAL A 225 6.22 -19.43 2.13
CA VAL A 225 6.78 -18.38 3.00
C VAL A 225 5.71 -17.78 3.92
N TYR A 226 4.50 -17.56 3.41
CA TYR A 226 3.41 -16.93 4.14
C TYR A 226 2.25 -17.89 4.45
N GLY A 227 1.59 -17.68 5.58
CA GLY A 227 0.22 -18.13 5.82
C GLY A 227 -0.78 -17.04 5.40
N GLN A 228 -2.04 -17.41 5.17
CA GLN A 228 -3.10 -16.45 4.83
C GLN A 228 -4.04 -16.26 6.02
N LEU A 229 -4.33 -15.00 6.38
CA LEU A 229 -5.44 -14.64 7.26
C LEU A 229 -6.50 -13.90 6.43
N THR A 230 -7.75 -14.30 6.60
CA THR A 230 -8.92 -13.61 6.03
C THR A 230 -9.91 -13.28 7.11
N GLY A 231 -10.83 -12.36 6.85
CA GLY A 231 -11.95 -12.15 7.74
C GLY A 231 -12.91 -11.08 7.28
N VAL A 232 -13.87 -10.78 8.16
CA VAL A 232 -14.79 -9.65 8.01
C VAL A 232 -14.81 -8.84 9.31
N PHE A 233 -14.78 -7.51 9.20
CA PHE A 233 -14.98 -6.60 10.31
C PHE A 233 -16.42 -6.09 10.32
N THR A 234 -17.13 -6.27 11.43
CA THR A 234 -18.59 -6.08 11.51
C THR A 234 -19.04 -5.43 12.82
N GLN A 235 -20.20 -4.79 12.81
CA GLN A 235 -20.91 -4.39 14.03
C GLN A 235 -21.48 -5.63 14.74
N ALA A 236 -21.89 -5.48 16.01
CA ALA A 236 -22.44 -6.57 16.82
C ALA A 236 -23.60 -7.33 16.12
N ASN A 237 -24.42 -6.61 15.34
CA ASN A 237 -25.55 -7.12 14.56
C ASN A 237 -25.18 -7.75 13.19
N GLY A 238 -23.89 -7.83 12.84
CA GLY A 238 -23.40 -8.36 11.57
C GLY A 238 -23.33 -7.34 10.42
N THR A 239 -23.66 -6.07 10.64
CA THR A 239 -23.51 -5.02 9.60
C THR A 239 -22.03 -4.83 9.26
N PRO A 240 -21.63 -4.87 7.98
CA PRO A 240 -20.26 -4.57 7.55
C PRO A 240 -19.74 -3.23 8.07
N ILE A 241 -18.48 -3.21 8.50
CA ILE A 241 -17.71 -1.99 8.72
C ILE A 241 -16.72 -1.86 7.57
N ARG A 242 -16.57 -0.64 7.07
CA ARG A 242 -15.81 -0.33 5.86
C ARG A 242 -14.96 0.89 6.15
N GLY A 243 -13.70 0.89 5.73
CA GLY A 243 -12.81 2.02 6.05
C GLY A 243 -12.29 2.03 7.49
N ALA A 244 -12.16 0.87 8.14
CA ALA A 244 -11.35 0.72 9.36
C ALA A 244 -9.94 0.21 9.00
N ASN A 245 -8.91 0.73 9.67
CA ASN A 245 -7.56 0.17 9.60
C ASN A 245 -7.52 -1.11 10.44
N ILE A 246 -7.33 -2.28 9.80
CA ILE A 246 -7.21 -3.57 10.50
C ILE A 246 -5.73 -3.95 10.48
N TRP A 247 -5.13 -4.16 11.65
CA TRP A 247 -3.72 -4.56 11.75
C TRP A 247 -3.52 -5.84 12.56
N ALA A 248 -2.56 -6.64 12.12
CA ALA A 248 -2.14 -7.88 12.78
C ALA A 248 -0.73 -7.70 13.36
N LYS A 249 -0.53 -8.07 14.63
CA LYS A 249 0.76 -7.94 15.33
C LYS A 249 1.25 -9.26 15.91
N ASP A 250 2.45 -9.66 15.52
CA ASP A 250 3.17 -10.80 16.09
C ASP A 250 3.56 -10.51 17.55
N ILE A 251 3.12 -11.36 18.47
CA ILE A 251 3.32 -11.17 19.91
C ILE A 251 4.78 -11.39 20.37
N ASN A 252 5.60 -12.05 19.55
CA ASN A 252 6.99 -12.39 19.85
C ASN A 252 7.96 -11.44 19.13
N THR A 253 7.72 -11.16 17.84
CA THR A 253 8.64 -10.36 17.02
C THR A 253 8.26 -8.88 16.91
N ASN A 254 7.06 -8.49 17.36
CA ASN A 254 6.46 -7.16 17.19
C ASN A 254 6.27 -6.71 15.73
N LYS A 255 6.48 -7.59 14.72
CA LYS A 255 6.13 -7.31 13.32
C LYS A 255 4.64 -6.99 13.21
N VAL A 256 4.33 -5.97 12.42
CA VAL A 256 2.98 -5.47 12.18
C VAL A 256 2.69 -5.41 10.68
N PHE A 257 1.44 -5.72 10.33
CA PHE A 257 0.92 -5.77 8.97
C PHE A 257 -0.48 -5.14 8.93
N SER A 258 -0.85 -4.43 7.86
CA SER A 258 -2.14 -3.72 7.77
C SER A 258 -2.99 -4.06 6.54
N SER A 259 -4.31 -3.82 6.67
CA SER A 259 -5.33 -4.05 5.64
C SER A 259 -6.59 -3.24 5.95
N VAL A 260 -7.17 -2.53 4.98
CA VAL A 260 -8.48 -1.87 5.21
C VAL A 260 -9.63 -2.89 5.24
N SER A 261 -10.55 -2.73 6.18
CA SER A 261 -11.82 -3.46 6.15
C SER A 261 -12.67 -3.08 4.94
N ASP A 262 -13.05 -4.10 4.17
CA ASP A 262 -13.71 -3.98 2.86
C ASP A 262 -12.80 -3.40 1.76
N TYR A 263 -11.48 -3.62 1.81
CA TYR A 263 -10.53 -3.08 0.81
C TYR A 263 -10.80 -3.47 -0.65
N LEU A 264 -11.65 -4.47 -0.92
CA LEU A 264 -12.10 -4.84 -2.27
C LEU A 264 -13.47 -4.21 -2.64
N SER A 265 -13.99 -3.28 -1.85
CA SER A 265 -15.28 -2.60 -2.05
C SER A 265 -16.46 -3.57 -2.27
N GLN A 266 -16.49 -4.66 -1.50
CA GLN A 266 -17.46 -5.75 -1.62
C GLN A 266 -18.75 -5.51 -0.82
N ASN A 267 -18.76 -4.51 0.07
CA ASN A 267 -19.80 -4.29 1.07
C ASN A 267 -19.99 -5.51 2.00
N THR A 268 -18.88 -6.12 2.42
CA THR A 268 -18.83 -7.28 3.33
C THR A 268 -18.01 -7.01 4.58
N GLY A 269 -17.14 -5.98 4.59
CA GLY A 269 -16.17 -5.75 5.67
C GLY A 269 -14.91 -6.58 5.51
N TYR A 270 -14.71 -7.21 4.34
CA TYR A 270 -13.66 -8.20 4.11
C TYR A 270 -12.25 -7.61 4.19
N PHE A 271 -11.38 -8.27 4.95
CA PHE A 271 -9.94 -7.99 5.03
C PHE A 271 -9.13 -9.25 4.71
N LYS A 272 -7.89 -9.06 4.24
CA LYS A 272 -6.96 -10.15 3.96
C LYS A 272 -5.53 -9.73 4.25
N PHE A 273 -4.81 -10.60 4.94
CA PHE A 273 -3.36 -10.54 5.06
C PHE A 273 -2.73 -11.78 4.42
N ILE A 274 -1.48 -11.63 3.98
CA ILE A 274 -0.53 -12.74 4.03
C ILE A 274 0.48 -12.40 5.13
N LEU A 275 0.74 -13.34 6.04
CA LEU A 275 1.52 -13.11 7.26
C LEU A 275 2.66 -14.13 7.33
N LEU A 276 3.83 -13.70 7.82
CA LEU A 276 4.94 -14.60 8.11
C LEU A 276 4.54 -15.56 9.26
N PRO A 277 5.07 -16.79 9.35
CA PRO A 277 4.69 -17.72 10.39
C PRO A 277 4.96 -17.18 11.79
N GLY A 278 3.98 -17.28 12.69
CA GLY A 278 4.01 -16.64 14.00
C GLY A 278 2.63 -16.59 14.66
N ILE A 279 2.58 -16.10 15.90
CA ILE A 279 1.33 -15.97 16.67
C ILE A 279 0.94 -14.50 16.69
N TYR A 280 -0.22 -14.18 16.13
CA TYR A 280 -0.69 -12.81 15.93
C TYR A 280 -1.86 -12.46 16.84
N THR A 281 -1.95 -11.18 17.19
CA THR A 281 -3.18 -10.55 17.68
C THR A 281 -3.75 -9.64 16.59
N LEU A 282 -5.08 -9.55 16.51
CA LEU A 282 -5.78 -8.74 15.51
C LEU A 282 -6.45 -7.53 16.16
N HIS A 283 -6.30 -6.37 15.53
CA HIS A 283 -6.75 -5.08 16.03
C HIS A 283 -7.47 -4.30 14.93
N ALA A 284 -8.37 -3.40 15.31
CA ALA A 284 -9.05 -2.49 14.40
C ALA A 284 -9.09 -1.08 15.00
N GLU A 285 -8.86 -0.08 14.18
CA GLU A 285 -8.83 1.32 14.62
C GLU A 285 -9.40 2.25 13.54
N VAL A 286 -9.53 3.52 13.88
CA VAL A 286 -9.89 4.55 12.92
C VAL A 286 -8.78 4.80 11.92
N ILE A 287 -9.21 5.11 10.71
CA ILE A 287 -8.39 5.74 9.68
C ILE A 287 -8.29 7.23 10.02
N HIS A 288 -7.07 7.74 10.20
CA HIS A 288 -6.88 9.13 10.69
C HIS A 288 -7.30 10.20 9.65
N THR A 289 -8.01 11.24 10.11
CA THR A 289 -8.71 12.25 9.29
C THR A 289 -7.85 13.16 8.41
N GLY A 290 -6.52 13.14 8.58
CA GLY A 290 -5.60 13.82 7.66
C GLY A 290 -5.49 13.12 6.31
N PHE A 291 -5.67 11.80 6.28
CA PHE A 291 -5.55 11.00 5.08
C PHE A 291 -6.71 11.23 4.12
N THR A 292 -6.51 12.10 3.14
CA THR A 292 -7.48 12.37 2.07
C THR A 292 -6.76 12.63 0.75
N SER A 293 -7.47 12.45 -0.36
CA SER A 293 -7.00 12.68 -1.72
C SER A 293 -5.65 12.01 -2.03
N GLY A 294 -4.55 12.76 -2.18
CA GLY A 294 -3.23 12.21 -2.50
C GLY A 294 -2.62 11.28 -1.42
N SER A 295 -3.27 11.15 -0.25
CA SER A 295 -2.74 10.43 0.91
C SER A 295 -3.82 9.71 1.75
N SER A 296 -4.95 9.28 1.16
CA SER A 296 -6.14 8.64 1.80
C SER A 296 -5.91 7.32 2.59
N VAL A 297 -6.96 6.51 2.83
CA VAL A 297 -6.90 5.12 3.37
C VAL A 297 -7.91 4.09 2.85
N GLY A 298 -7.40 3.06 2.16
CA GLY A 298 -8.19 2.09 1.41
C GLY A 298 -9.08 2.78 0.38
N PRO A 299 -10.23 2.19 0.01
CA PRO A 299 -11.11 2.77 -1.00
C PRO A 299 -12.22 3.68 -0.42
N TYR A 300 -12.05 4.24 0.78
CA TYR A 300 -13.17 4.80 1.58
C TYR A 300 -12.89 6.14 2.29
N SER A 301 -12.05 6.99 1.70
CA SER A 301 -11.34 8.05 2.43
C SER A 301 -10.75 9.14 1.52
N GLU A 302 -11.08 9.16 0.23
CA GLU A 302 -10.65 10.21 -0.69
C GLU A 302 -11.13 11.59 -0.23
N THR A 303 -12.30 11.63 0.41
CA THR A 303 -12.90 12.81 1.00
C THR A 303 -13.20 12.61 2.49
N SER A 304 -13.26 13.71 3.25
CA SER A 304 -13.69 13.70 4.65
C SER A 304 -15.16 13.29 4.88
N SER A 305 -15.97 13.16 3.81
CA SER A 305 -17.32 12.58 3.85
C SER A 305 -17.36 11.06 3.62
N ASP A 306 -16.24 10.43 3.29
CA ASP A 306 -16.20 9.00 2.99
C ASP A 306 -16.19 8.13 4.25
N LEU A 307 -16.55 6.85 4.10
CA LEU A 307 -16.98 5.97 5.20
C LEU A 307 -15.95 5.80 6.34
N SER A 308 -14.66 5.89 6.03
CA SER A 308 -13.59 5.83 7.03
C SER A 308 -13.70 6.92 8.10
N PHE A 309 -14.34 8.05 7.77
CA PHE A 309 -14.52 9.23 8.63
C PHE A 309 -15.96 9.39 9.15
N GLN A 310 -16.80 8.37 9.01
CA GLN A 310 -18.22 8.41 9.34
C GLN A 310 -18.59 7.36 10.40
N PRO A 311 -19.81 7.40 10.98
CA PRO A 311 -20.28 6.35 11.86
C PRO A 311 -20.29 4.98 11.14
N PRO A 312 -19.86 3.89 11.80
CA PRO A 312 -19.61 3.77 13.25
C PRO A 312 -18.17 4.10 13.70
N LEU A 313 -17.24 4.43 12.79
CA LEU A 313 -15.82 4.66 13.11
C LEU A 313 -15.56 6.03 13.73
N TYR A 314 -16.26 7.05 13.25
CA TYR A 314 -16.31 8.38 13.85
C TYR A 314 -17.74 8.73 14.24
N ASN A 315 -18.01 8.88 15.53
CA ASN A 315 -19.31 9.28 16.05
C ASN A 315 -19.29 10.79 16.32
N ASN A 316 -20.05 11.57 15.53
CA ASN A 316 -20.05 13.04 15.56
C ASN A 316 -18.63 13.66 15.47
N GLY A 317 -17.77 13.08 14.63
CA GLY A 317 -16.37 13.51 14.47
C GLY A 317 -15.41 13.00 15.56
N VAL A 318 -15.87 12.26 16.56
CA VAL A 318 -15.02 11.61 17.57
C VAL A 318 -14.69 10.19 17.15
N ALA A 319 -13.40 9.88 17.02
CA ALA A 319 -12.91 8.53 16.73
C ALA A 319 -13.33 7.51 17.80
N ILE A 320 -13.61 6.27 17.40
CA ILE A 320 -13.63 5.15 18.34
C ILE A 320 -12.23 4.88 18.91
N ALA A 321 -12.17 4.32 20.12
CA ALA A 321 -10.93 3.74 20.65
C ALA A 321 -10.54 2.49 19.83
N PRO A 322 -9.24 2.16 19.71
CA PRO A 322 -8.79 0.93 19.09
C PRO A 322 -9.43 -0.31 19.73
N VAL A 323 -9.93 -1.20 18.88
CA VAL A 323 -10.62 -2.45 19.23
C VAL A 323 -9.63 -3.60 19.10
N VAL A 324 -9.52 -4.43 20.14
CA VAL A 324 -8.70 -5.65 20.12
C VAL A 324 -9.60 -6.86 19.97
N PHE A 325 -9.29 -7.79 19.06
CA PHE A 325 -10.02 -9.05 18.94
C PHE A 325 -9.76 -9.93 20.17
N GLY A 326 -10.81 -10.34 20.89
CA GLY A 326 -10.74 -10.92 22.24
C GLY A 326 -10.80 -9.89 23.38
N GLY A 327 -10.81 -8.58 23.07
CA GLY A 327 -10.88 -7.51 24.05
C GLY A 327 -9.73 -7.57 25.06
N GLY A 328 -10.06 -7.63 26.36
CA GLY A 328 -9.09 -7.70 27.46
C GLY A 328 -8.27 -9.00 27.54
N ALA A 329 -8.62 -10.03 26.75
CA ALA A 329 -7.83 -11.24 26.58
C ALA A 329 -7.62 -11.49 25.07
N PRO A 330 -6.61 -10.85 24.44
CA PRO A 330 -6.45 -10.84 22.99
C PRO A 330 -6.39 -12.24 22.38
N THR A 331 -7.20 -12.47 21.35
CA THR A 331 -7.30 -13.73 20.63
C THR A 331 -6.02 -13.96 19.85
N GLN A 332 -5.34 -15.07 20.16
CA GLN A 332 -4.10 -15.47 19.50
C GLN A 332 -4.41 -16.32 18.26
N LEU A 333 -3.96 -15.83 17.12
CA LEU A 333 -4.07 -16.45 15.81
C LEU A 333 -2.73 -17.11 15.46
N ASP A 334 -2.68 -18.43 15.51
CA ASP A 334 -1.51 -19.19 15.03
C ASP A 334 -1.52 -19.20 13.50
N ILE A 335 -0.45 -18.69 12.89
CA ILE A 335 -0.28 -18.63 11.44
C ILE A 335 0.93 -19.46 11.04
N ALA A 336 0.71 -20.43 10.15
CA ALA A 336 1.74 -21.26 9.55
C ALA A 336 1.76 -21.13 8.03
N ALA A 337 2.93 -21.26 7.41
CA ALA A 337 3.10 -21.13 5.96
C ALA A 337 2.25 -22.17 5.21
N GLY A 338 1.53 -21.72 4.18
CA GLY A 338 0.67 -22.57 3.34
C GLY A 338 -0.65 -22.99 3.98
N CYS A 339 -0.88 -22.64 5.25
CA CYS A 339 -2.16 -22.75 5.92
C CYS A 339 -2.98 -21.44 5.73
N ALA A 340 -4.31 -21.55 5.77
CA ALA A 340 -5.22 -20.42 5.64
C ALA A 340 -6.23 -20.40 6.80
N SER A 341 -6.29 -19.27 7.51
CA SER A 341 -7.17 -19.04 8.67
C SER A 341 -8.22 -17.98 8.34
N SER A 342 -9.35 -18.01 9.05
CA SER A 342 -10.42 -17.03 8.90
C SER A 342 -10.88 -16.46 10.24
N ALA A 343 -11.33 -15.21 10.27
CA ALA A 343 -11.86 -14.56 11.47
C ALA A 343 -13.13 -13.73 11.17
N ILE A 344 -14.18 -13.92 11.97
CA ILE A 344 -15.23 -12.92 12.13
C ILE A 344 -14.78 -12.03 13.29
N PHE A 345 -14.54 -10.75 13.02
CA PHE A 345 -14.11 -9.78 14.02
C PHE A 345 -15.20 -8.71 14.16
N LYS A 346 -15.58 -8.39 15.41
CA LYS A 346 -16.59 -7.38 15.72
C LYS A 346 -16.00 -6.16 16.40
N MET A 347 -16.62 -5.00 16.17
CA MET A 347 -16.26 -3.72 16.79
C MET A 347 -16.44 -3.69 18.33
N ASP A 348 -17.17 -4.65 18.90
CA ASP A 348 -17.24 -4.87 20.36
C ASP A 348 -16.07 -5.73 20.91
N GLY A 349 -15.09 -6.08 20.07
CA GLY A 349 -13.96 -6.94 20.37
C GLY A 349 -14.27 -8.44 20.30
N SER A 350 -15.53 -8.84 20.13
CA SER A 350 -15.94 -10.25 20.06
C SER A 350 -15.80 -10.83 18.65
N GLY A 351 -16.17 -12.11 18.48
CA GLY A 351 -16.16 -12.79 17.20
C GLY A 351 -15.78 -14.27 17.30
N SER A 352 -15.20 -14.82 16.23
CA SER A 352 -14.84 -16.24 16.14
C SER A 352 -13.78 -16.50 15.07
N VAL A 353 -12.87 -17.46 15.33
CA VAL A 353 -11.91 -17.98 14.35
C VAL A 353 -12.51 -19.19 13.62
N GLY A 354 -12.36 -19.28 12.31
CA GLY A 354 -12.80 -20.40 11.47
C GLY A 354 -11.64 -21.25 10.95
N GLU A 355 -11.91 -22.54 10.74
CA GLU A 355 -10.93 -23.62 10.58
C GLU A 355 -9.97 -23.54 9.38
N LEU A 356 -8.87 -24.29 9.51
CA LEU A 356 -7.73 -24.35 8.60
C LEU A 356 -8.01 -25.21 7.34
N TRP A 357 -8.68 -24.63 6.34
CA TRP A 357 -8.99 -25.34 5.08
C TRP A 357 -7.80 -25.41 4.13
N ARG A 358 -7.27 -26.61 3.92
CA ARG A 358 -6.08 -26.87 3.10
C ARG A 358 -6.42 -27.14 1.62
N ARG A 359 -5.68 -26.52 0.69
CA ARG A 359 -5.52 -27.10 -0.65
C ARG A 359 -4.57 -28.32 -0.55
N GLN A 360 -4.70 -29.26 -1.48
CA GLN A 360 -4.21 -30.64 -1.30
C GLN A 360 -2.67 -30.75 -1.17
N PHE A 361 -2.25 -31.88 -0.58
CA PHE A 361 -0.89 -32.42 -0.41
C PHE A 361 -0.04 -31.94 0.79
N VAL A 362 0.04 -32.85 1.77
CA VAL A 362 1.12 -33.15 2.74
C VAL A 362 1.51 -32.09 3.79
N THR A 363 1.64 -32.56 5.05
CA THR A 363 2.00 -31.86 6.30
C THR A 363 0.86 -31.12 7.00
N TYR A 364 0.56 -31.52 8.24
CA TYR A 364 -0.62 -31.06 8.99
C TYR A 364 -0.49 -29.61 9.49
N CYS A 365 -1.57 -28.83 9.35
CA CYS A 365 -1.77 -27.60 10.12
C CYS A 365 -2.43 -27.98 11.46
N THR A 366 -1.68 -28.49 12.44
CA THR A 366 -2.21 -28.92 13.75
C THR A 366 -2.32 -27.76 14.73
N TYR A 367 -3.54 -27.30 15.01
CA TYR A 367 -3.80 -26.36 16.12
C TYR A 367 -3.61 -27.07 17.47
N TRP A 368 -2.65 -26.62 18.30
CA TRP A 368 -2.61 -26.99 19.72
C TRP A 368 -3.49 -26.03 20.53
N ALA A 369 -4.81 -26.20 20.42
CA ALA A 369 -5.78 -25.43 21.18
C ALA A 369 -5.77 -25.85 22.66
N PHE A 370 -4.82 -25.32 23.44
CA PHE A 370 -4.68 -25.60 24.87
C PHE A 370 -5.74 -24.84 25.70
N CYS A 371 -6.99 -25.26 25.56
CA CYS A 371 -8.09 -24.83 26.44
C CYS A 371 -8.49 -25.99 27.36
N HIS A 372 -7.87 -26.04 28.54
CA HIS A 372 -8.23 -26.96 29.62
C HIS A 372 -8.29 -26.22 30.96
N THR A 373 -9.50 -25.79 31.31
CA THR A 373 -9.87 -25.37 32.66
C THR A 373 -9.94 -26.58 33.59
N ARG A 374 -9.22 -26.53 34.71
CA ARG A 374 -9.59 -27.15 35.99
C ARG A 374 -9.11 -26.26 37.13
#